data_AF-A0A432HY74-F1
#
_entry.id   AF-A0A432HY74-F1
#
_cell.length_a   1.000
_cell.length_b   1.000
_cell.length_c   1.000
_cell.angle_alpha   90.00
_cell.angle_beta   90.00
_cell.angle_gamma   90.00
#
_symmetry.space_group_name_H-M   'P 1'
#
loop_
_entity.id
_entity.type
_entity.pdbx_description
1 polymer ?
#
loop_
_entity_poly.entity_id
_entity_poly.type
_entity_poly.pdbx_seq_one_letter_code
_entity_poly.pdbx_strand_id
1 'polypeptide(L)'
;MMSKSSKPSKQRLQSNSAPAHTKRKRMRARCLDPTWGNVRSVTVRVGDIVSVRRGDWGNPGHDKDEGGKRHGGKRGKFGVEGRVLRVDAKSGTLYVEGVSHAKSDGKEEGVPIHPSNVVVTKLDEGDPIRLKKLQERIGGDE
;
A
#
# COMPACT_ATOMS: atom_id res chain seq x y z
N MET A 1 -2.46 12.68 -15.23
CA MET A 1 -2.90 12.78 -16.64
C MET A 1 -2.57 11.47 -17.33
N MET A 2 -3.57 10.85 -17.96
CA MET A 2 -3.38 9.68 -18.81
C MET A 2 -2.63 10.10 -20.08
N SER A 3 -1.69 9.30 -20.57
CA SER A 3 -1.10 9.51 -21.90
C SER A 3 -2.21 9.48 -22.94
N LYS A 4 -2.24 10.47 -23.83
CA LYS A 4 -3.13 10.45 -25.01
C LYS A 4 -2.83 9.29 -25.98
N SER A 5 -1.69 8.60 -25.83
CA SER A 5 -1.27 7.50 -26.70
C SER A 5 -1.64 6.13 -26.13
N SER A 6 -2.18 5.26 -26.98
CA SER A 6 -2.43 3.84 -26.70
C SER A 6 -1.17 2.96 -26.79
N LYS A 7 -0.06 3.48 -27.33
CA LYS A 7 1.17 2.70 -27.56
C LYS A 7 1.83 2.29 -26.22
N PRO A 8 2.06 0.99 -25.96
CA PRO A 8 2.63 0.53 -24.69
C PRO A 8 4.02 1.08 -24.36
N SER A 9 4.86 1.31 -25.37
CA SER A 9 6.20 1.87 -25.18
C SER A 9 6.16 3.32 -24.68
N LYS A 10 5.27 4.14 -25.26
CA LYS A 10 5.06 5.53 -24.85
C LYS A 10 4.41 5.62 -23.48
N GLN A 11 3.50 4.71 -23.15
CA GLN A 11 2.90 4.61 -21.81
C GLN A 11 3.94 4.27 -20.74
N ARG A 12 4.80 3.29 -20.99
CA ARG A 12 5.90 2.91 -20.08
C ARG A 12 6.87 4.07 -19.85
N LEU A 13 7.30 4.74 -20.92
CA LEU A 13 8.18 5.91 -20.82
C LEU A 13 7.54 7.02 -19.97
N GLN A 14 6.28 7.37 -20.25
CA GLN A 14 5.56 8.41 -19.50
C GLN A 14 5.37 8.02 -18.02
N SER A 15 5.18 6.73 -17.72
CA SER A 15 5.08 6.29 -16.34
C SER A 15 6.39 6.54 -15.59
N ASN A 16 7.51 6.12 -16.18
CA ASN A 16 8.84 6.17 -15.58
C ASN A 16 9.36 7.60 -15.40
N SER A 17 9.20 8.46 -16.43
CA SER A 17 9.68 9.85 -16.42
C SER A 17 8.71 10.85 -15.78
N ALA A 18 7.60 10.39 -15.18
CA ALA A 18 6.60 11.28 -14.60
C ALA A 18 7.17 12.17 -13.46
N PRO A 19 6.71 13.43 -13.34
CA PRO A 19 7.08 14.30 -12.22
C PRO A 19 6.68 13.75 -10.86
N ALA A 20 7.40 14.15 -9.80
CA ALA A 20 7.19 13.64 -8.44
C ALA A 20 5.75 13.81 -7.91
N HIS A 21 5.10 14.96 -8.15
CA HIS A 21 3.72 15.20 -7.74
C HIS A 21 2.73 14.23 -8.42
N THR A 22 3.01 13.83 -9.66
CA THR A 22 2.19 12.86 -10.39
C THR A 22 2.44 11.45 -9.87
N LYS A 23 3.71 11.09 -9.60
CA LYS A 23 4.05 9.80 -8.98
C LYS A 23 3.40 9.63 -7.60
N ARG A 24 3.42 10.68 -6.76
CA ARG A 24 2.72 10.70 -5.46
C ARG A 24 1.23 10.37 -5.59
N LYS A 25 0.53 10.97 -6.57
CA LYS A 25 -0.91 10.69 -6.82
C LYS A 25 -1.19 9.27 -7.33
N ARG A 26 -0.17 8.55 -7.85
CA ARG A 26 -0.30 7.15 -8.30
C ARG A 26 -0.19 6.14 -7.16
N MET A 27 0.31 6.54 -5.98
CA MET A 27 0.45 5.68 -4.80
C MET A 27 -0.90 5.40 -4.13
N ARG A 28 -1.83 4.77 -4.86
CA ARG A 28 -3.21 4.51 -4.40
C ARG A 28 -3.42 3.05 -4.01
N ALA A 29 -4.14 2.86 -2.91
CA ALA A 29 -4.59 1.56 -2.41
C ALA A 29 -6.11 1.56 -2.21
N ARG A 30 -6.71 0.38 -2.11
CA ARG A 30 -8.14 0.23 -1.80
C ARG A 30 -8.37 0.66 -0.34
N CYS A 31 -9.44 1.41 -0.09
CA CYS A 31 -9.86 1.75 1.26
C CYS A 31 -10.96 0.77 1.70
N LEU A 32 -10.82 0.18 2.88
CA LEU A 32 -11.88 -0.58 3.54
C LEU A 32 -12.25 0.00 4.90
N ASP A 33 -11.77 1.21 5.20
CA ASP A 33 -12.16 1.94 6.38
C ASP A 33 -13.68 2.22 6.33
N PRO A 34 -14.48 1.74 7.32
CA PRO A 34 -15.93 1.92 7.35
C PRO A 34 -16.36 3.40 7.29
N THR A 35 -15.58 4.29 7.91
CA THR A 35 -15.83 5.74 7.93
C THR A 35 -15.83 6.32 6.52
N TRP A 36 -15.08 5.70 5.60
CA TRP A 36 -14.88 6.17 4.23
C TRP A 36 -15.43 5.17 3.20
N GLY A 37 -16.55 4.51 3.50
CA GLY A 37 -17.10 3.41 2.71
C GLY A 37 -17.37 3.70 1.22
N ASN A 38 -17.74 4.95 0.87
CA ASN A 38 -17.97 5.36 -0.52
C ASN A 38 -16.66 5.59 -1.31
N VAL A 39 -15.52 5.72 -0.61
CA VAL A 39 -14.23 6.00 -1.23
C VAL A 39 -13.53 4.69 -1.62
N ARG A 40 -13.68 4.26 -2.88
CA ARG A 40 -13.06 3.02 -3.38
C ARG A 40 -11.53 2.94 -3.18
N SER A 41 -10.82 4.06 -3.37
CA SER A 41 -9.37 4.11 -3.22
C SER A 41 -8.85 5.47 -2.77
N VAL A 42 -7.75 5.42 -2.02
CA VAL A 42 -7.10 6.56 -1.36
C VAL A 42 -5.61 6.53 -1.66
N THR A 43 -4.98 7.70 -1.64
CA THR A 43 -3.51 7.78 -1.72
C THR A 43 -2.94 7.42 -0.35
N VAL A 44 -2.02 6.47 -0.30
CA VAL A 44 -1.40 6.01 0.95
C VAL A 44 -0.41 7.06 1.45
N ARG A 45 -0.41 7.32 2.76
CA ARG A 45 0.55 8.19 3.44
C ARG A 45 1.20 7.47 4.62
N VAL A 46 2.29 8.04 5.11
CA VAL A 46 2.90 7.64 6.38
C VAL A 46 1.87 7.79 7.49
N GLY A 47 1.80 6.82 8.41
CA GLY A 47 0.83 6.81 9.50
C GLY A 47 -0.44 5.99 9.23
N ASP A 48 -0.81 5.77 7.96
CA ASP A 48 -1.97 4.93 7.63
C ASP A 48 -1.74 3.49 8.11
N ILE A 49 -2.81 2.85 8.60
CA ILE A 49 -2.80 1.43 8.95
C ILE A 49 -3.23 0.65 7.72
N VAL A 50 -2.42 -0.34 7.38
CA VAL A 50 -2.60 -1.10 6.16
C VAL A 50 -2.46 -2.60 6.39
N SER A 51 -3.22 -3.36 5.61
CA SER A 51 -3.15 -4.82 5.54
C SER A 51 -2.56 -5.25 4.20
N VAL A 52 -1.52 -6.08 4.24
CA VAL A 52 -0.90 -6.66 3.05
C VAL A 52 -1.75 -7.82 2.56
N ARG A 53 -2.15 -7.80 1.28
CA ARG A 53 -3.03 -8.83 0.71
C ARG A 53 -2.35 -9.76 -0.28
N ARG A 54 -1.26 -9.33 -0.90
CA ARG A 54 -0.54 -10.11 -1.94
C ARG A 54 0.95 -10.16 -1.62
N GLY A 55 1.59 -11.23 -2.09
CA GLY A 55 3.01 -11.51 -1.83
C GLY A 55 3.20 -12.40 -0.61
N ASP A 56 4.45 -12.59 -0.21
CA ASP A 56 4.82 -13.51 0.88
C ASP A 56 4.23 -13.14 2.24
N TRP A 57 4.01 -11.85 2.48
CA TRP A 57 3.41 -11.29 3.71
C TRP A 57 1.88 -11.10 3.59
N GLY A 58 1.28 -11.57 2.50
CA GLY A 58 -0.17 -11.51 2.26
C GLY A 58 -0.88 -12.79 2.68
N ASN A 59 -2.21 -12.76 2.77
CA ASN A 59 -3.02 -13.95 3.10
C ASN A 59 -2.79 -15.10 2.08
N PRO A 60 -2.40 -16.32 2.51
CA PRO A 60 -2.42 -16.86 3.88
C PRO A 60 -1.03 -17.02 4.53
N GLY A 61 -0.17 -16.02 4.46
CA GLY A 61 1.21 -16.08 4.97
C GLY A 61 1.47 -14.98 5.98
N HIS A 62 1.80 -15.38 7.21
CA HIS A 62 2.41 -14.48 8.19
C HIS A 62 3.58 -15.15 8.94
N ASP A 63 3.60 -16.47 9.05
CA ASP A 63 4.67 -17.17 9.76
C ASP A 63 5.49 -17.98 8.74
N LYS A 64 6.65 -17.46 8.33
CA LYS A 64 7.56 -18.18 7.40
C LYS A 64 8.31 -19.32 8.10
N ASP A 65 8.43 -19.25 9.43
CA ASP A 65 9.10 -20.25 10.25
C ASP A 65 8.25 -21.52 10.43
N GLU A 66 6.92 -21.36 10.46
CA GLU A 66 5.98 -22.49 10.37
C GLU A 66 5.78 -22.85 8.90
N GLY A 67 6.59 -23.78 8.39
CA GLY A 67 6.57 -24.23 7.01
C GLY A 67 5.15 -24.35 6.43
N GLY A 68 4.94 -23.80 5.22
CA GLY A 68 3.60 -23.67 4.64
C GLY A 68 2.89 -25.02 4.42
N LYS A 69 1.64 -25.00 3.94
CA LYS A 69 0.82 -26.21 3.73
C LYS A 69 1.52 -27.41 3.06
N ARG A 70 2.51 -27.16 2.19
CA ARG A 70 3.31 -28.22 1.54
C ARG A 70 4.10 -29.07 2.55
N HIS A 71 4.45 -28.50 3.70
CA HIS A 71 5.12 -29.16 4.82
C HIS A 71 4.16 -29.57 5.96
N GLY A 72 2.84 -29.60 5.69
CA GLY A 72 1.84 -30.01 6.69
C GLY A 72 1.40 -28.92 7.67
N GLY A 73 1.90 -27.68 7.52
CA GLY A 73 1.49 -26.55 8.34
C GLY A 73 0.05 -26.07 8.07
N LYS A 74 -0.50 -25.28 9.00
CA LYS A 74 -1.82 -24.66 8.84
C LYS A 74 -1.82 -23.70 7.65
N ARG A 75 -2.99 -23.44 7.04
CA ARG A 75 -3.14 -22.30 6.12
C ARG A 75 -2.86 -21.06 6.98
N GLY A 76 -1.79 -20.34 6.70
CA GLY A 76 -1.32 -19.27 7.59
C GLY A 76 -2.36 -18.16 7.80
N LYS A 77 -2.08 -17.35 8.81
CA LYS A 77 -2.96 -16.31 9.34
C LYS A 77 -3.24 -15.21 8.30
N PHE A 78 -4.22 -14.35 8.61
CA PHE A 78 -4.50 -13.12 7.86
C PHE A 78 -3.21 -12.36 7.54
N GLY A 79 -3.15 -11.68 6.39
CA GLY A 79 -1.94 -10.98 5.97
C GLY A 79 -1.52 -9.90 6.96
N VAL A 80 -0.23 -9.57 6.99
CA VAL A 80 0.38 -8.62 7.94
C VAL A 80 -0.42 -7.31 7.94
N GLU A 81 -0.86 -6.89 9.12
CA GLU A 81 -1.38 -5.55 9.35
C GLU A 81 -0.32 -4.72 10.06
N GLY A 82 -0.07 -3.51 9.57
CA GLY A 82 0.96 -2.65 10.13
C GLY A 82 0.80 -1.20 9.69
N ARG A 83 1.49 -0.30 10.41
CA ARG A 83 1.54 1.12 10.05
C ARG A 83 2.50 1.31 8.88
N VAL A 84 2.17 2.24 7.98
CA VAL A 84 3.09 2.68 6.93
C VAL A 84 4.18 3.58 7.54
N LEU A 85 5.43 3.11 7.49
CA LEU A 85 6.60 3.83 8.00
C LEU A 85 7.13 4.84 6.98
N ARG A 86 7.23 4.42 5.72
CA ARG A 86 7.81 5.25 4.64
C ARG A 86 7.11 5.02 3.31
N VAL A 87 6.90 6.11 2.58
CA VAL A 87 6.37 6.11 1.21
C VAL A 87 7.44 6.64 0.27
N ASP A 88 7.90 5.80 -0.66
CA ASP A 88 8.83 6.20 -1.72
C ASP A 88 8.08 6.36 -3.05
N ALA A 89 7.79 7.62 -3.39
CA ALA A 89 7.11 7.94 -4.64
C ALA A 89 8.01 7.80 -5.88
N LYS A 90 9.33 7.75 -5.74
CA LYS A 90 10.24 7.62 -6.89
C LYS A 90 10.24 6.18 -7.40
N SER A 91 10.36 5.22 -6.49
CA SER A 91 10.27 3.77 -6.75
C SER A 91 8.84 3.28 -6.86
N GLY A 92 7.87 3.98 -6.26
CA GLY A 92 6.48 3.55 -6.22
C GLY A 92 6.19 2.49 -5.15
N THR A 93 6.96 2.49 -4.06
CA THR A 93 6.90 1.46 -3.01
C THR A 93 6.63 2.03 -1.62
N LEU A 94 6.12 1.16 -0.75
CA LEU A 94 5.78 1.40 0.65
C LEU A 94 6.66 0.51 1.54
N TYR A 95 6.93 0.99 2.75
CA TYR A 95 7.53 0.21 3.83
C TYR A 95 6.53 0.15 4.97
N VAL A 96 6.16 -1.06 5.35
CA VAL A 96 5.13 -1.35 6.35
C VAL A 96 5.80 -1.99 7.55
N GLU A 97 5.38 -1.60 8.75
CA GLU A 97 5.79 -2.22 10.00
C GLU A 97 5.46 -3.72 10.01
N GLY A 98 6.37 -4.56 10.52
CA GLY A 98 6.23 -6.01 10.50
C GLY A 98 6.56 -6.68 9.16
N VAL A 99 6.83 -5.91 8.10
CA VAL A 99 7.28 -6.43 6.81
C VAL A 99 8.79 -6.19 6.64
N SER A 100 9.58 -7.05 7.25
CA SER A 100 11.05 -7.04 7.18
C SER A 100 11.59 -8.40 6.77
N HIS A 101 12.88 -8.41 6.42
CA HIS A 101 13.68 -9.63 6.29
C HIS A 101 15.01 -9.42 7.03
N ALA A 102 15.51 -10.48 7.66
CA ALA A 102 16.81 -10.47 8.31
C ALA A 102 17.92 -10.60 7.27
N LYS A 103 18.99 -9.80 7.41
CA LYS A 103 20.25 -9.98 6.69
C LYS A 103 21.15 -10.98 7.41
N SER A 104 22.25 -11.38 6.76
CA SER A 104 23.31 -12.21 7.36
C SER A 104 23.80 -11.67 8.70
N ASP A 105 23.82 -10.34 8.84
CA ASP A 105 24.31 -9.63 10.02
C ASP A 105 23.26 -9.53 11.14
N GLY A 106 22.10 -10.19 10.99
CA GLY A 106 20.98 -10.17 11.94
C GLY A 106 20.15 -8.87 11.95
N LYS A 107 20.57 -7.84 11.21
CA LYS A 107 19.81 -6.60 11.05
C LYS A 107 18.56 -6.85 10.19
N GLU A 108 17.44 -6.28 10.60
CA GLU A 108 16.20 -6.31 9.84
C GLU A 108 16.15 -5.15 8.84
N GLU A 109 15.83 -5.46 7.58
CA GLU A 109 15.55 -4.46 6.56
C GLU A 109 14.12 -4.59 6.05
N GLY A 110 13.41 -3.47 6.00
CA GLY A 110 12.03 -3.42 5.53
C GLY A 110 11.93 -3.79 4.05
N VAL A 111 10.96 -4.62 3.71
CA VAL A 111 10.74 -5.07 2.33
C VAL A 111 9.83 -4.08 1.60
N PRO A 112 10.20 -3.61 0.39
CA PRO A 112 9.37 -2.68 -0.37
C PRO A 112 8.13 -3.37 -0.93
N ILE A 113 6.95 -2.82 -0.63
CA ILE A 113 5.66 -3.32 -1.13
C ILE A 113 5.01 -2.30 -2.07
N HIS A 114 4.44 -2.75 -3.18
CA HIS A 114 3.66 -1.87 -4.06
C HIS A 114 2.27 -1.57 -3.46
N PRO A 115 1.77 -0.33 -3.48
CA PRO A 115 0.48 0.06 -2.85
C PRO A 115 -0.73 -0.73 -3.37
N SER A 116 -0.69 -1.26 -4.60
CA SER A 116 -1.77 -2.11 -5.12
C SER A 116 -1.93 -3.45 -4.41
N ASN A 117 -0.89 -3.91 -3.73
CA ASN A 117 -0.87 -5.18 -3.00
C ASN A 117 -1.38 -5.03 -1.56
N VAL A 118 -1.76 -3.80 -1.20
CA VAL A 118 -2.09 -3.38 0.15
C VAL A 118 -3.50 -2.80 0.17
N VAL A 119 -4.17 -2.92 1.31
CA VAL A 119 -5.47 -2.33 1.56
C VAL A 119 -5.38 -1.49 2.82
N VAL A 120 -5.89 -0.26 2.76
CA VAL A 120 -5.96 0.64 3.92
C VAL A 120 -7.13 0.20 4.79
N THR A 121 -6.84 -0.15 6.04
CA THR A 121 -7.83 -0.56 7.05
C THR A 121 -8.29 0.63 7.87
N LYS A 122 -7.35 1.52 8.25
CA LYS A 122 -7.64 2.77 8.94
C LYS A 122 -6.77 3.90 8.40
N LEU A 123 -7.38 5.05 8.13
CA LEU A 123 -6.65 6.26 7.74
C LEU A 123 -6.04 6.98 8.93
N ASP A 124 -4.89 7.63 8.71
CA ASP A 124 -4.33 8.57 9.68
C ASP A 124 -5.11 9.89 9.72
N GLU A 125 -5.44 10.33 10.93
CA GLU A 125 -6.24 11.54 11.20
C GLU A 125 -5.39 12.81 11.37
N GLY A 126 -4.07 12.71 11.28
CA GLY A 126 -3.14 13.83 11.50
C GLY A 126 -3.11 14.90 10.41
N ASP A 127 -3.78 14.70 9.27
CA ASP A 127 -3.86 15.69 8.17
C ASP A 127 -5.32 16.12 7.89
N PRO A 128 -5.77 17.25 8.47
CA PRO A 128 -7.11 17.79 8.26
C PRO A 128 -7.43 18.12 6.80
N ILE A 129 -6.44 18.55 6.02
CA ILE A 129 -6.62 18.92 4.61
C ILE A 129 -6.91 17.65 3.79
N ARG A 130 -6.28 16.53 4.13
CA ARG A 130 -6.56 15.23 3.51
C ARG A 130 -7.97 14.77 3.84
N LEU A 131 -8.37 14.86 5.11
CA LEU A 131 -9.69 14.43 5.57
C LEU A 131 -10.80 15.24 4.87
N LYS A 132 -10.68 16.57 4.83
CA LYS A 132 -11.63 17.43 4.11
C LYS A 132 -11.80 17.00 2.64
N LYS A 133 -10.69 16.75 1.93
CA LYS A 133 -10.73 16.26 0.53
C LYS A 133 -11.34 14.87 0.36
N LEU A 134 -11.26 14.03 1.38
CA LEU A 134 -11.92 12.72 1.35
C LEU A 134 -13.41 12.87 1.65
N GLN A 135 -13.80 13.82 2.51
CA GLN A 135 -15.18 14.14 2.86
C GLN A 135 -15.92 14.71 1.64
N GLU A 136 -15.30 15.66 0.93
CA GLU A 136 -15.81 16.20 -0.34
C GLU A 136 -16.08 15.09 -1.38
N ARG A 137 -15.28 14.01 -1.37
CA ARG A 137 -15.47 12.87 -2.29
C ARG A 137 -16.61 11.94 -1.93
N ILE A 138 -17.08 11.97 -0.68
CA ILE A 138 -18.25 11.19 -0.23
C ILE A 138 -19.55 11.88 -0.64
N GLY A 139 -19.50 13.18 -0.98
CA GLY A 139 -20.67 14.01 -1.23
C GLY A 139 -21.15 14.77 0.02
N GLY A 140 -20.26 14.99 1.00
CA GLY A 140 -20.54 15.89 2.12
C GLY A 140 -20.38 17.34 1.67
N ASP A 141 -21.45 17.90 1.12
CA ASP A 141 -21.59 19.33 0.82
C ASP A 141 -22.24 20.03 2.02
N GLU A 142 -21.44 20.39 3.02
CA GLU A 142 -21.67 21.52 3.95
C GLU A 142 -20.33 22.18 4.31
#